data_AF-A0A2V6V797-F1
#
_entry.id   AF-A0A2V6V797-F1
#
_cell.length_a   1.000
_cell.length_b   1.000
_cell.length_c   1.000
_cell.angle_alpha   90.00
_cell.angle_beta   90.00
_cell.angle_gamma   90.00
#
_symmetry.space_group_name_H-M   'P 1'
#
loop_
_entity.id
_entity.type
_entity.pdbx_description
1 polymer ?
#
loop_
_entity_poly.entity_id
_entity_poly.type
_entity_poly.pdbx_seq_one_letter_code
_entity_poly.pdbx_strand_id
1 'polypeptide(L)'
;MSPGEVRVPLQLSMRRPCLRLPVLLSACVLLACASPPPASPPAAVEVPIQVVENMVLVAASVNGGPSALLVVDTGATSTMLTPRLLARLGIAVPADAPKHKVRVVGGQTLDVPFVKIARIKIGGATMIDQEIGVYEIHPDAPILEGLLGGDFLNRYRVTLDRSAKQMRLEPLGR
;
A
#
# COMPACT_ATOMS: atom_id res chain seq x y z
N MET A 1 -68.86 39.50 -44.18
CA MET A 1 -69.89 39.93 -43.21
C MET A 1 -70.99 38.89 -43.19
N SER A 2 -71.53 38.64 -41.99
CA SER A 2 -72.73 37.86 -41.72
C SER A 2 -72.59 36.33 -41.76
N PRO A 3 -73.41 35.58 -41.00
CA PRO A 3 -74.08 35.91 -39.74
C PRO A 3 -73.95 34.80 -38.68
N GLY A 4 -74.27 35.19 -37.44
CA GLY A 4 -74.36 34.34 -36.26
C GLY A 4 -75.54 33.37 -36.28
N GLU A 5 -75.19 32.17 -35.83
CA GLU A 5 -75.85 31.20 -34.97
C GLU A 5 -77.38 31.03 -34.94
N VAL A 6 -77.75 29.75 -35.03
CA VAL A 6 -78.94 29.16 -34.40
C VAL A 6 -78.53 27.89 -33.64
N ARG A 7 -79.09 27.75 -32.43
CA ARG A 7 -78.92 26.71 -31.39
C ARG A 7 -79.48 25.33 -31.85
N VAL A 8 -79.32 24.15 -31.23
CA VAL A 8 -79.27 23.65 -29.82
C VAL A 8 -78.75 22.15 -29.87
N PRO A 9 -78.78 21.29 -28.81
CA PRO A 9 -77.69 20.36 -28.46
C PRO A 9 -78.11 18.85 -28.44
N LEU A 10 -77.39 18.05 -27.63
CA LEU A 10 -77.61 16.64 -27.17
C LEU A 10 -76.66 15.60 -27.81
N GLN A 11 -75.73 15.06 -27.02
CA GLN A 11 -75.75 13.71 -26.38
C GLN A 11 -75.49 12.58 -27.40
N LEU A 12 -74.79 11.46 -27.16
CA LEU A 12 -74.26 10.78 -25.98
C LEU A 12 -73.27 9.69 -26.51
N SER A 13 -72.63 9.00 -25.57
CA SER A 13 -72.35 7.54 -25.65
C SER A 13 -70.99 7.06 -26.19
N MET A 14 -70.06 6.92 -25.24
CA MET A 14 -69.47 5.65 -24.79
C MET A 14 -69.24 4.49 -25.79
N ARG A 15 -67.94 4.11 -25.84
CA ARG A 15 -67.33 2.79 -25.50
C ARG A 15 -66.85 1.84 -26.62
N ARG A 16 -65.52 1.63 -26.56
CA ARG A 16 -64.72 0.37 -26.68
C ARG A 16 -64.43 -0.18 -28.10
N PRO A 17 -63.44 -1.09 -28.27
CA PRO A 17 -62.06 -1.13 -27.75
C PRO A 17 -61.03 -1.61 -28.82
N CYS A 18 -59.75 -1.75 -28.43
CA CYS A 18 -58.69 -2.61 -28.98
C CYS A 18 -58.35 -2.55 -30.50
N LEU A 19 -57.11 -2.19 -30.86
CA LEU A 19 -56.04 -3.14 -31.27
C LEU A 19 -54.80 -2.39 -31.82
N ARG A 20 -53.64 -2.73 -31.24
CA ARG A 20 -52.27 -2.90 -31.80
C ARG A 20 -51.68 -1.98 -32.89
N LEU A 21 -50.53 -1.41 -32.48
CA LEU A 21 -49.27 -1.09 -33.19
C LEU A 21 -49.26 0.01 -34.28
N PRO A 22 -48.22 0.86 -34.30
CA PRO A 22 -46.98 0.43 -34.96
C PRO A 22 -45.64 0.87 -34.32
N VAL A 23 -44.62 0.21 -34.87
CA VAL A 23 -43.16 0.35 -34.79
C VAL A 23 -42.66 1.80 -34.81
N LEU A 24 -41.66 2.13 -33.97
CA LEU A 24 -40.81 3.29 -34.17
C LEU A 24 -39.34 2.98 -33.83
N LEU A 25 -38.53 3.12 -34.90
CA LEU A 25 -37.11 3.46 -35.00
C LEU A 25 -36.18 3.19 -33.80
N SER A 26 -35.29 2.22 -34.03
CA SER A 26 -34.08 1.98 -33.25
C SER A 26 -33.17 3.21 -33.25
N ALA A 27 -33.08 3.88 -32.10
CA ALA A 27 -31.97 4.78 -31.79
C ALA A 27 -30.84 3.93 -31.20
N CYS A 28 -29.85 3.61 -32.02
CA CYS A 28 -28.61 2.98 -31.58
C CYS A 28 -27.82 4.02 -30.77
N VAL A 29 -28.06 4.08 -29.46
CA VAL A 29 -27.20 4.83 -28.54
C VAL A 29 -25.86 4.08 -28.51
N LEU A 30 -24.86 4.64 -29.18
CA LEU A 30 -23.48 4.21 -29.04
C LEU A 30 -23.03 4.56 -27.60
N LEU A 31 -23.26 3.63 -26.67
CA LEU A 31 -22.54 3.60 -25.40
C LEU A 31 -21.07 3.32 -25.75
N ALA A 32 -20.31 4.39 -25.99
CA ALA A 32 -18.87 4.31 -25.95
C ALA A 32 -18.50 3.92 -24.51
N CYS A 33 -18.14 2.66 -24.31
CA CYS A 33 -17.51 2.20 -23.09
C CYS A 33 -16.18 2.93 -22.96
N ALA A 34 -16.16 4.09 -22.30
CA ALA A 34 -14.92 4.75 -21.92
C ALA A 34 -14.26 3.87 -20.85
N SER A 35 -13.27 3.10 -21.25
CA SER A 35 -12.40 2.39 -20.31
C SER A 35 -11.68 3.42 -19.43
N PRO A 36 -11.61 3.21 -18.10
CA PRO A 36 -10.83 4.10 -17.25
C PRO A 36 -9.38 4.12 -17.75
N PRO A 37 -8.70 5.29 -17.73
CA PRO A 37 -7.32 5.38 -18.12
C PRO A 37 -6.47 4.42 -17.27
N PRO A 38 -5.39 3.84 -17.83
CA PRO A 38 -4.50 2.99 -17.06
C PRO A 38 -4.00 3.76 -15.82
N ALA A 39 -4.09 3.12 -14.66
CA ALA A 39 -3.63 3.72 -13.41
C ALA A 39 -2.17 4.17 -13.55
N SER A 40 -1.89 5.42 -13.18
CA SER A 40 -0.51 5.93 -13.18
C SER A 40 0.38 5.03 -12.32
N PRO A 41 1.63 4.76 -12.74
CA PRO A 41 2.55 3.99 -11.92
C PRO A 41 2.69 4.66 -10.55
N PRO A 42 2.81 3.87 -9.47
CA PRO A 42 2.92 4.42 -8.13
C PRO A 42 4.12 5.38 -8.06
N ALA A 43 3.89 6.57 -7.50
CA ALA A 43 4.88 7.64 -7.46
C ALA A 43 6.08 7.27 -6.57
N ALA A 44 7.24 7.87 -6.87
CA ALA A 44 8.41 7.75 -6.03
C ALA A 44 8.17 8.34 -4.63
N VAL A 45 8.79 7.74 -3.62
CA VAL A 45 8.72 8.17 -2.22
C VAL A 45 10.08 8.69 -1.78
N GLU A 46 10.11 9.92 -1.27
CA GLU A 46 11.28 10.48 -0.58
C GLU A 46 11.21 10.15 0.93
N VAL A 47 12.31 9.65 1.46
CA VAL A 47 12.46 9.26 2.87
C VAL A 47 13.67 10.00 3.45
N PRO A 48 13.51 10.84 4.48
CA PRO A 48 14.64 11.45 5.18
C PRO A 48 15.53 10.37 5.79
N ILE A 49 16.85 10.53 5.65
CA ILE A 49 17.84 9.64 6.28
C ILE A 49 18.69 10.37 7.30
N GLN A 50 19.19 9.62 8.28
CA GLN A 50 20.30 10.05 9.12
C GLN A 50 21.55 9.29 8.70
N VAL A 51 22.69 9.98 8.67
CA VAL A 51 23.98 9.35 8.43
C VAL A 51 24.75 9.43 9.73
N VAL A 52 24.98 8.27 10.35
CA VAL A 52 25.73 8.15 11.60
C VAL A 52 26.94 7.27 11.30
N GLU A 53 28.13 7.87 11.36
CA GLU A 53 29.36 7.26 10.85
C GLU A 53 29.17 6.76 9.40
N ASN A 54 29.25 5.45 9.18
CA ASN A 54 29.07 4.83 7.88
C ASN A 54 27.68 4.24 7.66
N MET A 55 26.79 4.34 8.65
CA MET A 55 25.43 3.81 8.59
C MET A 55 24.44 4.84 8.06
N VAL A 56 23.52 4.36 7.23
CA VAL A 56 22.35 5.11 6.78
C VAL A 56 21.14 4.60 7.56
N LEU A 57 20.49 5.49 8.31
CA LEU A 57 19.35 5.16 9.16
C LEU A 57 18.08 5.79 8.60
N VAL A 58 16.98 5.05 8.68
CA VAL A 58 15.64 5.52 8.35
C VAL A 58 14.72 5.38 9.55
N ALA A 59 13.79 6.32 9.67
CA ALA A 59 12.70 6.22 10.62
C ALA A 59 11.62 5.27 10.08
N ALA A 60 11.21 4.30 10.90
CA ALA A 60 10.12 3.38 10.61
C ALA A 60 9.11 3.35 11.75
N SER A 61 7.82 3.18 11.44
CA SER A 61 6.80 2.85 12.44
C SER A 61 6.35 1.41 12.27
N VAL A 62 6.36 0.64 13.37
CA VAL A 62 5.90 -0.75 13.41
C VAL A 62 4.51 -0.78 14.05
N ASN A 63 3.53 -1.35 13.36
CA ASN A 63 2.12 -1.40 13.78
C ASN A 63 1.52 -0.05 14.20
N GLY A 64 2.04 1.06 13.65
CA GLY A 64 1.61 2.42 14.00
C GLY A 64 2.15 2.93 15.36
N GLY A 65 3.07 2.20 15.99
CA GLY A 65 3.74 2.64 17.21
C GLY A 65 4.77 3.76 16.99
N PRO A 66 5.48 4.16 18.05
CA PRO A 66 6.55 5.15 17.98
C PRO A 66 7.62 4.84 16.92
N SER A 67 8.27 5.89 16.43
CA SER A 67 9.35 5.76 15.46
C SER A 67 10.49 4.92 16.00
N ALA A 68 11.01 4.03 15.15
CA ALA A 68 12.22 3.25 15.37
C ALA A 68 13.26 3.56 14.30
N LEU A 69 14.53 3.56 14.67
CA LEU A 69 15.63 3.77 13.72
C LEU A 69 16.14 2.43 13.20
N LEU A 70 16.02 2.23 11.89
CA LEU A 70 16.50 1.05 11.21
C LEU A 70 17.69 1.41 10.33
N VAL A 71 18.74 0.59 10.35
CA VAL A 71 19.82 0.70 9.38
C VAL A 71 19.37 0.17 8.02
N VAL A 72 19.70 0.86 6.94
CA VAL A 72 19.50 0.37 5.58
C VAL A 72 20.61 -0.63 5.26
N ASP A 73 20.26 -1.91 5.12
CA ASP A 73 21.22 -2.99 4.91
C ASP A 73 20.93 -3.76 3.61
N THR A 74 21.65 -3.40 2.55
CA THR A 74 21.52 -4.07 1.25
C THR A 74 22.11 -5.48 1.23
N GLY A 75 22.89 -5.87 2.24
CA GLY A 75 23.48 -7.21 2.37
C GLY A 75 22.56 -8.20 3.08
N ALA A 76 21.55 -7.72 3.80
CA ALA A 76 20.56 -8.56 4.46
C ALA A 76 19.45 -9.00 3.50
N THR A 77 19.08 -10.28 3.54
CA THR A 77 17.94 -10.80 2.78
C THR A 77 16.59 -10.46 3.42
N SER A 78 16.54 -10.29 4.74
CA SER A 78 15.30 -10.07 5.49
C SER A 78 15.43 -8.90 6.46
N THR A 79 14.33 -8.18 6.67
CA THR A 79 14.23 -7.11 7.67
C THR A 79 14.22 -7.73 9.07
N MET A 80 15.01 -7.14 9.99
CA MET A 80 15.11 -7.61 11.38
C MET A 80 14.76 -6.48 12.34
N LEU A 81 14.09 -6.80 13.43
CA LEU A 81 13.84 -5.89 14.54
C LEU A 81 14.46 -6.44 15.82
N THR A 82 14.94 -5.55 16.69
CA THR A 82 15.55 -5.94 17.95
C THR A 82 14.50 -6.46 18.94
N PRO A 83 14.83 -7.43 19.81
CA PRO A 83 13.97 -7.85 20.91
C PRO A 83 13.54 -6.67 21.80
N ARG A 84 14.44 -5.70 22.02
CA ARG A 84 14.19 -4.48 22.79
C ARG A 84 13.07 -3.64 22.17
N LEU A 85 13.07 -3.45 20.85
CA LEU A 85 12.01 -2.72 20.16
C LEU A 85 10.67 -3.43 20.33
N LEU A 86 10.63 -4.75 20.12
CA LEU A 86 9.40 -5.53 20.26
C LEU A 86 8.84 -5.44 21.69
N ALA A 87 9.71 -5.57 22.70
CA ALA A 87 9.31 -5.40 24.10
C ALA A 87 8.73 -4.01 24.37
N ARG A 88 9.38 -2.95 23.87
CA ARG A 88 8.89 -1.56 23.99
C ARG A 88 7.54 -1.35 23.32
N LEU A 89 7.26 -2.07 22.24
CA LEU A 89 5.99 -2.02 21.50
C LEU A 89 4.93 -2.99 22.03
N GLY A 90 5.24 -3.79 23.06
CA GLY A 90 4.32 -4.81 23.59
C GLY A 90 4.05 -5.96 22.61
N ILE A 91 4.98 -6.22 21.68
CA ILE A 91 4.88 -7.31 20.70
C ILE A 91 5.58 -8.54 21.29
N ALA A 92 4.82 -9.60 21.53
CA ALA A 92 5.36 -10.86 22.02
C ALA A 92 6.07 -11.63 20.90
N VAL A 93 7.15 -12.32 21.28
CA VAL A 93 7.78 -13.37 20.45
C VAL A 93 7.37 -14.71 21.06
N PRO A 94 6.43 -15.45 20.46
CA PRO A 94 6.01 -16.75 20.98
C PRO A 94 7.19 -17.72 21.08
N ALA A 95 7.18 -18.59 22.08
CA ALA A 95 8.24 -19.60 22.26
C ALA A 95 8.32 -20.59 21.08
N ASP A 96 7.21 -20.79 20.39
CA ASP A 96 7.01 -21.62 19.21
C ASP A 96 7.07 -20.84 17.90
N ALA A 97 7.52 -19.58 17.92
CA ALA A 97 7.71 -18.79 16.71
C ALA A 97 8.59 -19.54 15.69
N PRO A 98 8.22 -19.54 14.39
CA PRO A 98 9.00 -20.21 13.35
C PRO A 98 10.42 -19.65 13.35
N LYS A 99 11.41 -20.54 13.20
CA LYS A 99 12.81 -20.17 13.11
C LYS A 99 13.32 -20.39 11.70
N HIS A 100 14.06 -19.42 11.19
CA HIS A 100 14.74 -19.52 9.91
C HIS A 100 16.25 -19.43 10.09
N LYS A 101 16.97 -20.17 9.24
CA LYS A 101 18.43 -20.12 9.16
C LYS A 101 18.82 -18.80 8.50
N VAL A 102 19.44 -17.91 9.26
CA VAL A 102 19.96 -16.62 8.78
C VAL A 102 21.48 -16.68 8.82
N ARG A 103 22.12 -16.34 7.70
CA ARG A 103 23.58 -16.18 7.65
C ARG A 103 23.94 -14.75 8.00
N VAL A 104 24.76 -14.59 9.03
CA VAL A 104 25.23 -13.29 9.52
C VAL A 104 26.63 -12.97 8.99
N VAL A 105 27.08 -11.74 9.25
CA VAL A 105 28.46 -11.33 8.98
C VAL A 105 29.42 -12.28 9.71
N GLY A 106 30.49 -12.69 9.03
CA GLY A 106 31.42 -13.71 9.53
C GLY A 106 31.05 -15.15 9.15
N GLY A 107 29.96 -15.35 8.39
CA GLY A 107 29.62 -16.64 7.77
C GLY A 107 28.88 -17.63 8.67
N GLN A 108 28.67 -17.28 9.94
CA GLN A 108 27.89 -18.07 10.87
C GLN A 108 26.42 -18.13 10.43
N THR A 109 25.77 -19.26 10.72
CA THR A 109 24.33 -19.43 10.47
C THR A 109 23.61 -19.62 11.79
N LEU A 110 22.59 -18.81 12.03
CA LEU A 110 21.82 -18.78 13.28
C LEU A 110 20.37 -19.16 13.01
N ASP A 111 19.74 -19.79 14.00
CA ASP A 111 18.29 -19.98 14.03
C ASP A 111 17.64 -18.73 14.63
N VAL A 112 17.07 -17.90 13.78
CA VAL A 112 16.44 -16.63 14.18
C VAL A 112 14.91 -16.82 14.20
N PRO A 113 14.21 -16.47 15.29
CA PRO A 113 12.75 -16.49 15.33
C PRO A 113 12.15 -15.38 14.46
N PHE A 114 11.06 -15.68 13.78
CA PHE A 114 10.31 -14.73 12.96
C PHE A 114 8.92 -14.51 13.55
N VAL A 115 8.49 -13.25 13.56
CA VAL A 115 7.15 -12.87 13.99
C VAL A 115 6.41 -12.13 12.89
N LYS A 116 5.09 -12.26 12.90
CA LYS A 116 4.22 -11.59 11.95
C LYS A 116 3.96 -10.16 12.39
N ILE A 117 4.33 -9.20 11.54
CA ILE A 117 4.11 -7.78 11.74
C ILE A 117 3.06 -7.29 10.74
N ALA A 118 1.96 -6.73 11.24
CA ALA A 118 0.84 -6.30 10.42
C ALA A 118 1.22 -5.14 9.49
N ARG A 119 2.07 -4.21 9.97
CA ARG A 119 2.48 -3.04 9.19
C ARG A 119 3.85 -2.52 9.59
N ILE A 120 4.72 -2.27 8.62
CA ILE A 120 5.91 -1.43 8.77
C ILE A 120 5.81 -0.29 7.77
N LYS A 121 5.92 0.95 8.23
CA LYS A 121 5.87 2.15 7.37
C LYS A 121 7.19 2.90 7.46
N ILE A 122 7.74 3.28 6.29
CA ILE A 122 8.99 4.02 6.13
C ILE A 122 8.70 5.17 5.15
N GLY A 123 8.61 6.41 5.67
CA GLY A 123 8.08 7.53 4.90
C GLY A 123 6.68 7.23 4.34
N GLY A 124 6.51 7.34 3.02
CA GLY A 124 5.28 6.96 2.31
C GLY A 124 5.18 5.47 1.94
N ALA A 125 6.26 4.70 2.06
CA ALA A 125 6.29 3.28 1.71
C ALA A 125 5.79 2.41 2.87
N THR A 126 5.09 1.32 2.55
CA THR A 126 4.49 0.44 3.56
C THR A 126 4.64 -1.04 3.18
N MET A 127 5.09 -1.85 4.13
CA MET A 127 4.97 -3.30 4.14
C MET A 127 3.76 -3.71 4.96
N ILE A 128 2.97 -4.64 4.45
CA ILE A 128 1.79 -5.19 5.13
C ILE A 128 2.01 -6.69 5.28
N ASP A 129 1.63 -7.23 6.44
CA ASP A 129 1.56 -8.68 6.67
C ASP A 129 2.89 -9.43 6.51
N GLN A 130 3.99 -8.89 7.05
CA GLN A 130 5.32 -9.43 6.83
C GLN A 130 5.84 -10.26 8.01
N GLU A 131 6.54 -11.35 7.68
CA GLU A 131 7.39 -12.06 8.63
C GLU A 131 8.69 -11.29 8.81
N ILE A 132 9.02 -10.97 10.06
CA ILE A 132 10.14 -10.14 10.43
C ILE A 132 10.97 -10.92 11.44
N GLY A 133 12.27 -11.03 11.17
CA GLY A 133 13.16 -11.75 12.08
C GLY A 133 13.45 -10.90 13.33
N VAL A 134 13.64 -11.59 14.46
CA VAL A 134 13.92 -10.95 15.74
C VAL A 134 15.34 -11.28 16.17
N TYR A 135 16.23 -10.29 16.06
CA TYR A 135 17.65 -10.49 16.32
C TYR A 135 18.31 -9.20 16.82
N GLU A 136 19.31 -9.34 17.69
CA GLU A 136 20.11 -8.20 18.14
C GLU A 136 21.21 -7.89 17.11
N ILE A 137 21.00 -6.82 16.36
CA ILE A 137 21.84 -6.48 15.20
C ILE A 137 23.13 -5.75 15.59
N HIS A 138 23.12 -5.04 16.72
CA HIS A 138 24.27 -4.28 17.19
C HIS A 138 24.18 -4.07 18.71
N PRO A 139 24.68 -5.01 19.54
CA PRO A 139 24.57 -4.95 20.99
C PRO A 139 25.13 -3.65 21.59
N ASP A 140 26.19 -3.12 20.99
CA ASP A 140 26.89 -1.93 21.46
C ASP A 140 26.28 -0.61 20.96
N ALA A 141 25.21 -0.66 20.15
CA ALA A 141 24.54 0.53 19.61
C ALA A 141 23.02 0.50 19.88
N PRO A 142 22.59 0.82 21.12
CA PRO A 142 21.17 0.73 21.52
C PRO A 142 20.22 1.67 20.76
N ILE A 143 20.75 2.65 20.05
CA ILE A 143 19.97 3.53 19.18
C ILE A 143 19.47 2.81 17.92
N LEU A 144 20.14 1.73 17.51
CA LEU A 144 19.73 0.91 16.39
C LEU A 144 18.67 -0.08 16.87
N GLU A 145 17.51 -0.04 16.24
CA GLU A 145 16.34 -0.82 16.67
C GLU A 145 15.97 -1.93 15.69
N GLY A 146 16.71 -2.01 14.58
CA GLY A 146 16.63 -3.07 13.58
C GLY A 146 17.36 -2.69 12.29
N LEU A 147 17.22 -3.55 11.29
CA LEU A 147 17.75 -3.34 9.94
C LEU A 147 16.65 -3.55 8.91
N LEU A 148 16.73 -2.82 7.81
CA LEU A 148 15.85 -2.88 6.67
C LEU A 148 16.56 -3.65 5.55
N GLY A 149 16.03 -4.83 5.22
CA GLY A 149 16.67 -5.78 4.31
C GLY A 149 16.05 -5.82 2.91
N GLY A 150 16.53 -6.78 2.10
CA GLY A 150 16.13 -6.99 0.71
C GLY A 150 14.64 -7.30 0.51
N ASP A 151 13.98 -7.91 1.49
CA ASP A 151 12.53 -8.14 1.50
C ASP A 151 11.69 -6.85 1.41
N PHE A 152 12.26 -5.71 1.79
CA PHE A 152 11.75 -4.37 1.50
C PHE A 152 12.45 -3.74 0.30
N LEU A 153 13.78 -3.67 0.33
CA LEU A 153 14.57 -2.85 -0.59
C LEU A 153 14.42 -3.29 -2.04
N ASN A 154 14.28 -4.60 -2.30
CA ASN A 154 14.18 -5.15 -3.65
C ASN A 154 12.83 -4.85 -4.34
N ARG A 155 11.90 -4.19 -3.66
CA ARG A 155 10.63 -3.71 -4.25
C ARG A 155 10.79 -2.37 -4.97
N TYR A 156 11.93 -1.72 -4.79
CA TYR A 156 12.18 -0.37 -5.27
C TYR A 156 13.51 -0.27 -6.01
N ARG A 157 13.62 0.68 -6.93
CA ARG A 157 14.90 1.29 -7.25
C ARG A 157 15.22 2.27 -6.13
N VAL A 158 16.21 1.91 -5.31
CA VAL A 158 16.64 2.71 -4.15
C VAL A 158 17.78 3.62 -4.59
N THR A 159 17.65 4.93 -4.32
CA THR A 159 18.74 5.91 -4.47
C THR A 159 19.04 6.53 -3.10
N LEU A 160 20.29 6.50 -2.68
CA LEU A 160 20.75 7.11 -1.43
C LEU A 160 21.56 8.37 -1.72
N ASP A 161 20.99 9.54 -1.42
CA ASP A 161 21.70 10.81 -1.42
C ASP A 161 22.07 11.19 0.02
N ARG A 162 23.31 10.85 0.40
CA ARG A 162 23.86 11.14 1.73
C ARG A 162 24.07 12.64 1.97
N SER A 163 24.30 13.41 0.90
CA SER A 163 24.51 14.86 0.99
C SER A 163 23.18 15.57 1.24
N ALA A 164 22.16 15.24 0.45
CA ALA A 164 20.80 15.76 0.62
C ALA A 164 20.06 15.14 1.82
N LYS A 165 20.64 14.12 2.46
CA LYS A 165 20.03 13.34 3.54
C LYS A 165 18.67 12.76 3.13
N GLN A 166 18.61 12.21 1.93
CA GLN A 166 17.41 11.59 1.37
C GLN A 166 17.68 10.19 0.82
N MET A 167 16.69 9.32 1.01
CA MET A 167 16.55 8.05 0.30
C MET A 167 15.31 8.14 -0.57
N ARG A 168 15.50 7.90 -1.86
CA ARG A 168 14.42 7.86 -2.84
C ARG A 168 14.06 6.42 -3.19
N LEU A 169 12.78 6.10 -3.09
CA LEU A 169 12.22 4.79 -3.38
C LEU A 169 11.30 4.89 -4.59
N GLU A 170 11.76 4.42 -5.75
CA GLU A 170 10.90 4.31 -6.94
C GLU A 170 10.36 2.88 -7.05
N PRO A 171 9.04 2.67 -7.09
CA PRO A 171 8.49 1.34 -7.30
C PRO A 171 9.00 0.73 -8.61
N LEU A 172 9.39 -0.54 -8.58
CA LEU A 172 9.68 -1.27 -9.81
C LEU A 172 8.35 -1.47 -10.56
N GLY A 173 8.24 -0.92 -11.77
CA GLY A 173 7.06 -1.08 -12.63
C GLY A 173 6.74 -2.56 -12.78
N ARG A 174 5.48 -2.92 -12.55
CA ARG A 174 5.00 -4.30 -12.64
C ARG A 174 4.69 -4.67 -14.08
#